data_AF-A0AAU7XHC9-F1
#
_entry.id   AF-A0AAU7XHC9-F1
#
_cell.length_a   1.000
_cell.length_b   1.000
_cell.length_c   1.000
_cell.angle_alpha   90.00
_cell.angle_beta   90.00
_cell.angle_gamma   90.00
#
_symmetry.space_group_name_H-M   'P 1'
#
loop_
_entity.id
_entity.type
_entity.pdbx_description
1 polymer ?
#
loop_
_entity_poly.entity_id
_entity_poly.type
_entity_poly.pdbx_seq_one_letter_code
_entity_poly.pdbx_strand_id
1 'polypeptide(L)'
;MDETSKPNMKYLHEQQINGYIPDNQFRSRDPKFADQKDKYGKRHQNLPDKGWRQPTPASAFQFDPVNLTCICPTGEKLSYRGQRDTDNGKIRVHFEGRLLQCRHCPKKYRCMQNLSSADHRNGAGRQVSFIIENKCLPNYTDWMKLLVDSPKGKEIYRHRMSVVEPVFGNIGTTKRLNRFSLRGKKKVQGQWQLYCLVHNIEKLANYGNLAAS
;
A
#
# COMPACT_ATOMS: atom_id res chain seq x y z
N MET A 1 12.03 -6.08 3.36
CA MET A 1 11.45 -6.43 4.67
C MET A 1 10.30 -5.48 4.85
N ASP A 2 9.07 -5.94 4.72
CA ASP A 2 7.90 -5.12 5.05
C ASP A 2 7.74 -5.14 6.57
N GLU A 3 8.30 -4.13 7.24
CA GLU A 3 8.29 -4.01 8.72
C GLU A 3 6.89 -3.67 9.29
N THR A 4 5.90 -3.43 8.43
CA THR A 4 4.52 -3.04 8.79
C THR A 4 3.54 -4.20 8.69
N SER A 5 3.86 -5.36 9.27
CA SER A 5 2.93 -6.48 9.32
C SER A 5 1.93 -6.30 10.47
N LYS A 6 0.63 -6.54 10.22
CA LYS A 6 -0.42 -6.50 11.26
C LYS A 6 -0.08 -7.32 12.54
N PRO A 7 0.56 -8.50 12.44
CA PRO A 7 1.01 -9.24 13.62
C PRO A 7 1.90 -8.44 14.58
N ASN A 8 2.80 -7.60 14.07
CA ASN A 8 3.70 -6.81 14.91
C ASN A 8 2.94 -5.76 15.71
N MET A 9 1.96 -5.09 15.08
CA MET A 9 1.14 -4.06 15.73
C MET A 9 0.24 -4.68 16.80
N LYS A 10 -0.33 -5.86 16.52
CA LYS A 10 -1.08 -6.65 17.50
C LYS A 10 -0.21 -7.00 18.71
N TYR A 11 1.00 -7.51 18.48
CA TYR A 11 1.94 -7.85 19.55
C TYR A 11 2.28 -6.65 20.44
N LEU A 12 2.58 -5.48 19.86
CA LEU A 12 2.87 -4.27 20.63
C LEU A 12 1.69 -3.84 21.50
N HIS A 13 0.48 -3.91 20.96
CA HIS A 13 -0.74 -3.56 21.68
C HIS A 13 -1.01 -4.53 22.83
N GLU A 14 -0.94 -5.83 22.58
CA GLU A 14 -1.20 -6.88 23.60
C GLU A 14 -0.17 -6.87 24.73
N GLN A 15 1.11 -6.61 24.41
CA GLN A 15 2.19 -6.55 25.39
C GLN A 15 2.37 -5.16 26.02
N GLN A 16 1.51 -4.19 25.69
CA GLN A 16 1.60 -2.79 26.14
C GLN A 16 2.99 -2.16 25.93
N ILE A 17 3.66 -2.54 24.84
CA ILE A 17 4.99 -2.03 24.50
C ILE A 17 4.83 -0.67 23.82
N ASN A 18 5.52 0.34 24.35
CA ASN A 18 5.55 1.69 23.78
C ASN A 18 6.45 1.75 22.52
N GLY A 19 5.99 1.12 21.44
CA GLY A 19 6.67 1.08 20.14
C GLY A 19 5.99 1.98 19.11
N TYR A 20 6.77 2.79 18.38
CA TYR A 20 6.28 3.64 17.28
C TYR A 20 6.73 3.05 15.94
N ILE A 21 5.79 2.44 15.22
CA ILE A 21 6.03 1.87 13.89
C ILE A 21 5.32 2.73 12.83
N PRO A 22 6.05 3.50 12.02
CA PRO A 22 5.48 4.29 10.94
C PRO A 22 4.97 3.39 9.81
N ASP A 23 3.94 3.82 9.10
CA ASP A 23 3.54 3.23 7.83
C ASP A 23 4.05 4.05 6.63
N ASN A 24 3.97 3.45 5.43
CA ASN A 24 4.42 4.05 4.18
C ASN A 24 3.61 5.30 3.75
N GLN A 25 2.47 5.58 4.36
CA GLN A 25 1.62 6.74 4.11
C GLN A 25 1.77 7.83 5.17
N PHE A 26 2.61 7.67 6.20
CA PHE A 26 2.84 8.69 7.24
C PHE A 26 3.09 10.08 6.64
N ARG A 27 4.03 10.18 5.69
CA ARG A 27 4.34 11.46 5.01
C ARG A 27 3.15 12.02 4.20
N SER A 28 2.20 11.20 3.79
CA SER A 28 1.00 11.69 3.09
C SER A 28 -0.06 12.22 4.05
N ARG A 29 -0.01 11.86 5.34
CA ARG A 29 -0.95 12.32 6.37
C ARG A 29 -0.47 13.56 7.13
N ASP A 30 0.83 13.76 7.26
CA ASP A 30 1.38 14.92 7.97
C ASP A 30 1.43 16.16 7.03
N PRO A 31 0.74 17.27 7.39
CA PRO A 31 0.71 18.49 6.57
C PRO A 31 2.08 19.07 6.22
N LYS A 32 3.12 18.81 7.03
CA LYS A 32 4.49 19.30 6.77
C LYS A 32 5.10 18.78 5.48
N PHE A 33 4.58 17.67 4.94
CA PHE A 33 5.08 17.08 3.70
C PHE A 33 4.11 17.26 2.53
N ALA A 34 3.09 18.12 2.65
CA ALA A 34 2.14 18.40 1.58
C ALA A 34 2.85 18.79 0.28
N ASP A 35 3.80 19.72 0.38
CA ASP A 35 4.54 20.27 -0.78
C ASP A 35 5.77 19.42 -1.16
N GLN A 36 6.02 18.30 -0.48
CA GLN A 36 7.21 17.47 -0.73
C GLN A 36 7.23 16.94 -2.17
N LYS A 37 6.06 16.57 -2.70
CA LYS A 37 5.93 16.02 -4.05
C LYS A 37 6.13 17.07 -5.14
N ASP A 38 5.91 18.35 -4.82
CA ASP A 38 6.17 19.45 -5.74
C ASP A 38 7.67 19.73 -5.86
N LYS A 39 8.41 19.59 -4.75
CA LYS A 39 9.88 19.77 -4.74
C LYS A 39 10.66 18.64 -5.39
N TYR A 40 10.30 17.38 -5.11
CA TYR A 40 11.08 16.21 -5.55
C TYR A 40 10.45 15.44 -6.73
N GLY A 41 9.27 15.85 -7.19
CA GLY A 41 8.52 15.17 -8.23
C GLY A 41 7.93 13.83 -7.78
N LYS A 42 7.04 13.28 -8.60
CA LYS A 42 6.49 11.92 -8.38
C LYS A 42 7.43 10.90 -9.02
N ARG A 43 7.72 9.80 -8.32
CA ARG A 43 8.53 8.69 -8.84
C ARG A 43 7.81 8.01 -10.01
N HIS A 44 8.54 7.67 -11.08
CA HIS A 44 8.02 6.96 -12.27
C HIS A 44 6.86 7.66 -13.02
N GLN A 45 7.08 8.89 -13.50
CA GLN A 45 6.08 9.59 -14.34
C GLN A 45 6.00 9.03 -15.78
N ASN A 46 7.13 8.57 -16.33
CA ASN A 46 7.20 8.11 -17.71
C ASN A 46 6.90 6.61 -17.80
N LEU A 47 5.64 6.25 -17.58
CA LEU A 47 5.13 4.94 -17.98
C LEU A 47 4.60 5.07 -19.42
N PRO A 48 5.02 4.23 -20.37
CA PRO A 48 4.48 4.28 -21.73
C PRO A 48 2.96 4.09 -21.67
N ASP A 49 2.23 4.83 -22.51
CA ASP A 49 0.79 4.60 -22.65
C ASP A 49 0.58 3.17 -23.10
N LYS A 50 -0.03 2.38 -22.22
CA LYS A 50 -0.23 0.96 -22.46
C LYS A 50 -1.39 0.71 -23.45
N GLY A 51 -2.08 1.76 -23.92
CA GLY A 51 -3.20 1.65 -24.87
C GLY A 51 -4.44 0.97 -24.27
N TRP A 52 -4.57 0.95 -22.94
CA TRP A 52 -5.67 0.28 -22.27
C TRP A 52 -6.96 1.10 -22.42
N ARG A 53 -7.98 0.51 -23.07
CA ARG A 53 -9.33 1.08 -23.05
C ARG A 53 -9.81 1.16 -21.61
N GLN A 54 -10.24 2.35 -21.20
CA GLN A 54 -10.84 2.59 -19.90
C GLN A 54 -12.32 2.21 -19.96
N PRO A 55 -12.74 1.08 -19.37
CA PRO A 55 -14.15 0.73 -19.34
C PRO A 55 -14.91 1.69 -18.43
N THR A 56 -16.22 1.74 -18.61
CA THR A 56 -17.13 2.56 -17.78
C THR A 56 -16.83 2.37 -16.28
N PRO A 57 -16.49 3.45 -15.54
CA PRO A 57 -16.01 3.33 -14.17
C PRO A 57 -17.10 2.81 -13.23
N ALA A 58 -16.70 2.25 -12.08
CA ALA A 58 -17.63 1.76 -11.06
C ALA A 58 -18.54 2.87 -10.51
N SER A 59 -18.13 4.14 -10.58
CA SER A 59 -18.94 5.29 -10.17
C SER A 59 -20.19 5.50 -11.01
N ALA A 60 -20.26 4.95 -12.22
CA ALA A 60 -21.45 5.02 -13.06
C ALA A 60 -22.54 3.99 -12.66
N PHE A 61 -22.21 3.05 -11.77
CA PHE A 61 -23.11 2.01 -11.31
C PHE A 61 -23.74 2.43 -10.00
N GLN A 62 -25.05 2.24 -9.86
CA GLN A 62 -25.77 2.55 -8.64
C GLN A 62 -25.65 1.36 -7.69
N PHE A 63 -24.98 1.55 -6.56
CA PHE A 63 -24.75 0.52 -5.56
C PHE A 63 -25.47 0.89 -4.27
N ASP A 64 -26.32 -0.02 -3.80
CA ASP A 64 -26.98 0.05 -2.50
C ASP A 64 -26.22 -0.86 -1.51
N PRO A 65 -25.51 -0.28 -0.53
CA PRO A 65 -24.73 -1.03 0.45
C PRO A 65 -25.58 -1.79 1.47
N VAL A 66 -26.86 -1.43 1.65
CA VAL A 66 -27.73 -2.06 2.65
C VAL A 66 -28.28 -3.37 2.11
N ASN A 67 -28.85 -3.33 0.91
CA ASN A 67 -29.44 -4.50 0.28
C ASN A 67 -28.42 -5.32 -0.54
N LEU A 68 -27.16 -4.87 -0.60
CA LEU A 68 -26.10 -5.43 -1.46
C LEU A 68 -26.57 -5.61 -2.90
N THR A 69 -27.24 -4.59 -3.44
CA THR A 69 -27.71 -4.58 -4.83
C THR A 69 -26.92 -3.59 -5.67
N CYS A 70 -26.69 -3.93 -6.93
CA CYS A 70 -25.98 -3.08 -7.87
C CYS A 70 -26.75 -3.03 -9.18
N ILE A 71 -26.99 -1.82 -9.69
CA ILE A 71 -27.70 -1.55 -10.93
C ILE A 71 -26.74 -0.88 -11.91
N CYS A 72 -26.68 -1.40 -13.13
CA CYS A 72 -25.84 -0.85 -14.18
C CYS A 72 -26.42 0.45 -14.77
N PRO A 73 -25.62 1.24 -15.51
CA PRO A 73 -26.11 2.44 -16.22
C PRO A 73 -27.22 2.20 -17.27
N THR A 74 -27.54 0.94 -17.56
CA THR A 74 -28.61 0.52 -18.48
C THR A 74 -29.87 0.06 -17.72
N GLY A 75 -29.87 0.09 -16.38
CA GLY A 75 -31.00 -0.29 -15.54
C GLY A 75 -31.06 -1.76 -15.13
N GLU A 76 -30.16 -2.61 -15.64
CA GLU A 76 -30.12 -4.03 -15.29
C GLU A 76 -29.42 -4.31 -13.95
N LYS A 77 -29.96 -5.27 -13.20
CA LYS A 77 -29.41 -5.72 -11.91
C LYS A 77 -28.23 -6.67 -12.11
N LEU A 78 -27.14 -6.43 -11.38
CA LEU A 78 -25.97 -7.31 -11.35
C LEU A 78 -26.13 -8.41 -10.29
N SER A 79 -25.55 -9.58 -10.56
CA SER A 79 -25.49 -10.70 -9.62
C SER A 79 -24.41 -10.46 -8.58
N TYR A 80 -24.75 -10.64 -7.31
CA TYR A 80 -23.80 -10.64 -6.20
C TYR A 80 -22.89 -11.88 -6.27
N ARG A 81 -21.58 -11.68 -6.30
CA ARG A 81 -20.59 -12.78 -6.34
C ARG A 81 -20.01 -13.11 -4.96
N GLY A 82 -20.02 -12.16 -4.04
CA GLY A 82 -19.45 -12.32 -2.70
C GLY A 82 -18.71 -11.09 -2.23
N GLN A 83 -18.33 -11.14 -0.95
CA GLN A 83 -17.50 -10.15 -0.29
C GLN A 83 -16.14 -10.74 0.03
N ARG A 84 -15.08 -9.93 -0.11
CA ARG A 84 -13.71 -10.31 0.22
C ARG A 84 -13.11 -9.27 1.14
N ASP A 85 -12.44 -9.74 2.18
CA ASP A 85 -11.67 -8.87 3.05
C ASP A 85 -10.39 -8.46 2.34
N THR A 86 -10.17 -7.16 2.27
CA THR A 86 -8.89 -6.62 1.81
C THR A 86 -7.90 -6.64 2.96
N ASP A 87 -6.61 -6.69 2.66
CA ASP A 87 -5.52 -6.55 3.63
C ASP A 87 -5.64 -5.29 4.49
N ASN A 88 -6.41 -4.29 4.11
CA ASN A 88 -6.63 -3.08 4.92
C ASN A 88 -7.85 -3.16 5.85
N GLY A 89 -8.47 -4.34 6.03
CA GLY A 89 -9.68 -4.52 6.85
C GLY A 89 -10.95 -3.90 6.24
N LYS A 90 -10.88 -3.47 4.97
CA LYS A 90 -12.03 -3.00 4.20
C LYS A 90 -12.66 -4.18 3.46
N ILE A 91 -13.99 -4.25 3.48
CA ILE A 91 -14.74 -5.27 2.77
C ILE A 91 -14.95 -4.80 1.33
N ARG A 92 -14.52 -5.62 0.37
CA ARG A 92 -14.78 -5.39 -1.05
C ARG A 92 -15.88 -6.32 -1.51
N VAL A 93 -16.98 -5.76 -1.98
CA VAL A 93 -18.10 -6.50 -2.54
C VAL A 93 -17.96 -6.58 -4.05
N HIS A 94 -18.13 -7.79 -4.60
CA HIS A 94 -17.99 -8.08 -6.01
C HIS A 94 -19.35 -8.36 -6.64
N PHE A 95 -19.61 -7.68 -7.77
CA PHE A 95 -20.79 -7.87 -8.59
C PHE A 95 -20.39 -8.28 -10.00
N GLU A 96 -21.24 -9.09 -10.63
CA GLU A 96 -21.09 -9.50 -12.01
C GLU A 96 -22.39 -9.34 -12.78
N GLY A 97 -22.34 -8.65 -13.90
CA GLY A 97 -23.46 -8.55 -14.83
C GLY A 97 -23.77 -9.90 -15.47
N ARG A 98 -25.05 -10.18 -15.71
CA ARG A 98 -25.46 -11.41 -16.39
C ARG A 98 -24.94 -11.42 -17.82
N LEU A 99 -24.35 -12.54 -18.23
CA LEU A 99 -23.69 -12.66 -19.54
C LEU A 99 -24.64 -12.36 -20.70
N LEU A 100 -25.86 -12.90 -20.66
CA LEU A 100 -26.88 -12.70 -21.70
C LEU A 100 -27.29 -11.23 -21.85
N GLN A 101 -27.40 -10.50 -20.74
CA GLN A 101 -27.73 -9.07 -20.74
C GLN A 101 -26.55 -8.24 -21.27
N CYS A 102 -25.32 -8.59 -20.85
CA CYS A 102 -24.12 -7.90 -21.33
C CYS A 102 -23.84 -8.14 -22.82
N ARG A 103 -24.18 -9.34 -23.33
CA ARG A 103 -24.00 -9.71 -24.75
C ARG A 103 -24.81 -8.83 -25.69
N HIS A 104 -26.08 -8.56 -25.35
CA HIS A 104 -27.00 -7.77 -26.16
C HIS A 104 -27.07 -6.29 -25.74
N CYS A 105 -26.14 -5.82 -24.91
CA CYS A 105 -26.15 -4.45 -24.42
C CYS A 105 -25.58 -3.48 -25.47
N PRO A 106 -26.26 -2.36 -25.79
CA PRO A 106 -25.77 -1.37 -26.76
C PRO A 106 -24.46 -0.69 -26.30
N LYS A 107 -24.20 -0.67 -24.99
CA LYS A 107 -22.99 -0.09 -24.40
C LYS A 107 -21.86 -1.11 -24.20
N LYS A 108 -21.96 -2.35 -24.74
CA LYS A 108 -20.96 -3.43 -24.58
C LYS A 108 -19.53 -2.95 -24.87
N TYR A 109 -19.32 -2.20 -25.95
CA TYR A 109 -18.00 -1.74 -26.39
C TYR A 109 -17.30 -0.81 -25.38
N ARG A 110 -18.03 0.04 -24.66
CA ARG A 110 -17.48 0.97 -23.66
C ARG A 110 -17.55 0.45 -22.23
N CYS A 111 -18.37 -0.57 -21.98
CA CYS A 111 -18.58 -1.15 -20.65
C CYS A 111 -17.63 -2.32 -20.38
N MET A 112 -17.44 -3.22 -21.34
CA MET A 112 -16.59 -4.40 -21.18
C MET A 112 -15.15 -4.13 -21.58
N GLN A 113 -14.21 -4.58 -20.76
CA GLN A 113 -12.78 -4.48 -21.08
C GLN A 113 -12.39 -5.46 -22.19
N ASN A 114 -12.90 -6.69 -22.11
CA ASN A 114 -12.76 -7.70 -23.15
C ASN A 114 -14.13 -8.04 -23.74
N LEU A 115 -14.38 -7.61 -24.98
CA LEU A 115 -15.67 -7.81 -25.64
C LEU A 115 -15.98 -9.28 -25.93
N SER A 116 -14.96 -10.09 -26.26
CA SER A 116 -15.15 -11.51 -26.59
C SER A 116 -15.54 -12.36 -25.38
N SER A 117 -15.36 -11.82 -24.16
CA SER A 117 -15.80 -12.50 -22.95
C SER A 117 -17.31 -12.73 -22.95
N ALA A 118 -18.12 -11.84 -23.55
CA ALA A 118 -19.58 -12.05 -23.62
C ALA A 118 -19.99 -13.22 -24.54
N ASP A 119 -19.10 -13.63 -25.44
CA ASP A 119 -19.42 -14.53 -26.55
C ASP A 119 -19.08 -15.99 -26.21
N HIS A 120 -18.28 -16.23 -25.16
CA HIS A 120 -17.90 -17.56 -24.68
C HIS A 120 -18.83 -18.09 -23.58
N ARG A 121 -19.10 -19.41 -23.54
CA ARG A 121 -19.97 -20.06 -22.54
C ARG A 121 -19.48 -19.89 -21.10
N ASN A 122 -18.17 -19.90 -20.91
CA ASN A 122 -17.51 -19.66 -19.61
C ASN A 122 -17.07 -18.20 -19.45
N GLY A 123 -17.63 -17.31 -20.27
CA GLY A 123 -17.36 -15.89 -20.23
C GLY A 123 -17.94 -15.22 -18.98
N ALA A 124 -17.38 -14.08 -18.62
CA ALA A 124 -17.89 -13.26 -17.53
C ALA A 124 -18.50 -11.97 -18.08
N GLY A 125 -19.60 -11.53 -17.47
CA GLY A 125 -20.15 -10.22 -17.76
C GLY A 125 -19.30 -9.09 -17.18
N ARG A 126 -19.85 -7.88 -17.16
CA ARG A 126 -19.18 -6.74 -16.53
C ARG A 126 -19.02 -7.00 -15.03
N GLN A 127 -17.76 -7.04 -14.56
CA GLN A 127 -17.44 -7.12 -13.14
C GLN A 127 -17.18 -5.72 -12.58
N VAL A 128 -17.82 -5.41 -11.46
CA VAL A 128 -17.59 -4.18 -10.69
C VAL A 128 -17.44 -4.54 -9.22
N SER A 129 -16.69 -3.73 -8.49
CA SER A 129 -16.51 -3.94 -7.06
C SER A 129 -16.59 -2.63 -6.30
N PHE A 130 -17.26 -2.65 -5.16
CA PHE A 130 -17.40 -1.53 -4.26
C PHE A 130 -16.74 -1.84 -2.93
N ILE A 131 -16.17 -0.81 -2.31
CA ILE A 131 -15.64 -0.91 -0.96
C ILE A 131 -16.76 -0.47 -0.03
N ILE A 132 -17.21 -1.36 0.85
CA ILE A 132 -18.13 -0.99 1.92
C ILE A 132 -17.27 -0.66 3.13
N GLU A 133 -17.38 0.57 3.60
CA GLU A 133 -16.86 0.94 4.91
C GLU A 133 -17.82 0.41 5.96
N ASN A 134 -17.65 -0.86 6.33
CA ASN A 134 -18.15 -1.26 7.63
C ASN A 134 -17.36 -0.45 8.65
N LYS A 135 -18.06 0.14 9.62
CA LYS A 135 -17.46 0.68 10.85
C LYS A 135 -16.86 -0.48 11.64
N CYS A 136 -15.80 -1.08 11.10
CA CYS A 136 -14.99 -2.02 11.83
C CYS A 136 -14.33 -1.24 12.96
N LEU A 137 -14.33 -1.83 14.14
CA LEU A 137 -13.56 -1.39 15.29
C LEU A 137 -12.14 -1.03 14.84
N PRO A 138 -11.54 0.06 15.37
CA PRO A 138 -10.23 0.51 14.95
C PRO A 138 -9.23 -0.64 14.98
N ASN A 139 -8.65 -0.96 13.82
CA ASN A 139 -7.68 -2.03 13.69
C ASN A 139 -6.41 -1.65 14.46
N TYR A 140 -5.58 -2.61 14.86
CA TYR A 140 -4.26 -2.35 15.47
C TYR A 140 -3.41 -1.40 14.60
N THR A 141 -3.60 -1.44 13.27
CA THR A 141 -2.98 -0.48 12.36
C THR A 141 -3.49 0.93 12.52
N ASP A 142 -4.79 1.13 12.74
CA ASP A 142 -5.36 2.47 12.96
C ASP A 142 -4.97 3.01 14.33
N TRP A 143 -4.91 2.16 15.35
CA TRP A 143 -4.30 2.52 16.64
C TRP A 143 -2.85 2.99 16.49
N MET A 144 -2.02 2.25 15.73
CA MET A 144 -0.63 2.64 15.49
C MET A 144 -0.52 3.95 14.72
N LYS A 145 -1.40 4.20 13.74
CA LYS A 145 -1.47 5.49 13.04
C LYS A 145 -1.73 6.63 14.01
N LEU A 146 -2.73 6.48 14.89
CA LEU A 146 -3.06 7.49 15.90
C LEU A 146 -1.88 7.76 16.85
N LEU A 147 -1.16 6.72 17.27
CA LEU A 147 0.04 6.87 18.09
C LEU A 147 1.16 7.62 17.38
N VAL A 148 1.46 7.25 16.14
CA VAL A 148 2.53 7.89 15.34
C VAL A 148 2.16 9.33 14.97
N ASP A 149 0.89 9.61 14.69
CA ASP A 149 0.41 10.94 14.29
C ASP A 149 0.26 11.90 15.48
N SER A 150 0.37 11.40 16.72
CA SER A 150 0.42 12.22 17.94
C SER A 150 1.66 13.14 17.96
N PRO A 151 1.63 14.27 18.69
CA PRO A 151 2.79 15.17 18.79
C PRO A 151 4.08 14.46 19.23
N LYS A 152 3.97 13.59 20.24
CA LYS A 152 5.08 12.78 20.76
C LYS A 152 5.56 11.76 19.74
N GLY A 153 4.64 11.07 19.05
CA GLY A 153 4.98 10.12 17.99
C GLY A 153 5.72 10.76 16.83
N LYS A 154 5.27 11.94 16.39
CA LYS A 154 5.93 12.75 15.35
C LYS A 154 7.34 13.18 15.75
N GLU A 155 7.55 13.55 17.00
CA GLU A 155 8.87 13.93 17.52
C GLU A 155 9.84 12.74 17.53
N ILE A 156 9.42 11.61 18.10
CA ILE A 156 10.21 10.37 18.13
C ILE A 156 10.56 9.92 16.70
N TYR A 157 9.57 9.95 15.80
CA TYR A 157 9.78 9.54 14.43
C TYR A 157 10.73 10.49 13.67
N ARG A 158 10.59 11.81 13.87
CA ARG A 158 11.51 12.81 13.29
C ARG A 158 12.95 12.56 13.73
N HIS A 159 13.17 12.26 15.01
CA HIS A 159 14.49 11.93 15.54
C HIS A 159 15.05 10.64 14.93
N ARG A 160 14.20 9.61 14.75
CA ARG A 160 14.62 8.37 14.05
C ARG A 160 15.03 8.64 12.61
N MET A 161 14.33 9.52 11.89
CA MET A 161 14.72 9.89 10.53
C MET A 161 16.14 10.48 10.49
N SER A 162 16.47 11.41 11.38
CA SER A 162 17.81 12.03 11.39
C SER A 162 18.92 11.07 11.82
N VAL A 163 18.65 10.10 12.69
CA VAL A 163 19.67 9.16 13.19
C VAL A 163 19.87 7.98 12.24
N VAL A 164 18.78 7.42 11.72
CA VAL A 164 18.79 6.12 11.05
C VAL A 164 18.88 6.25 9.53
N GLU A 165 18.23 7.24 8.91
CA GLU A 165 18.26 7.41 7.45
C GLU A 165 19.68 7.66 6.90
N PRO A 166 20.57 8.46 7.53
CA PRO A 166 21.92 8.66 7.02
C PRO A 166 22.75 7.37 6.97
N VAL A 167 22.54 6.47 7.94
CA VAL A 167 23.23 5.17 8.00
C VAL A 167 22.85 4.32 6.79
N PHE A 168 21.54 4.16 6.55
CA PHE A 168 21.04 3.41 5.40
C PHE A 168 21.39 4.09 4.07
N GLY A 169 21.33 5.41 4.02
CA GLY A 169 21.73 6.21 2.86
C GLY A 169 23.19 5.99 2.49
N ASN A 170 24.09 6.02 3.48
CA ASN A 170 25.52 5.78 3.26
C ASN A 170 25.80 4.35 2.82
N ILE A 171 25.28 3.35 3.52
CA ILE A 171 25.47 1.92 3.16
C ILE A 171 24.91 1.64 1.76
N GLY A 172 23.68 2.07 1.49
CA GLY A 172 22.97 1.72 0.27
C GLY A 172 23.36 2.55 -0.95
N THR A 173 23.49 3.87 -0.80
CA THR A 173 23.69 4.82 -1.92
C THR A 173 25.18 5.12 -2.13
N THR A 174 25.89 5.52 -1.07
CA THR A 174 27.30 5.90 -1.16
C THR A 174 28.19 4.67 -1.37
N LYS A 175 28.03 3.64 -0.53
CA LYS A 175 28.84 2.41 -0.59
C LYS A 175 28.30 1.37 -1.57
N ARG A 176 27.08 1.56 -2.08
CA ARG A 176 26.40 0.65 -3.02
C ARG A 176 26.24 -0.78 -2.46
N LEU A 177 26.20 -0.95 -1.14
CA LEU A 177 26.00 -2.22 -0.44
C LEU A 177 24.50 -2.52 -0.27
N ASN A 178 23.75 -2.45 -1.36
CA ASN A 178 22.28 -2.52 -1.37
C ASN A 178 21.71 -3.88 -1.82
N ARG A 179 22.58 -4.89 -2.01
CA ARG A 179 22.19 -6.25 -2.42
C ARG A 179 22.91 -7.28 -1.56
N PHE A 180 22.16 -8.29 -1.12
CA PHE A 180 22.73 -9.47 -0.48
C PHE A 180 23.15 -10.49 -1.54
N SER A 181 24.33 -11.08 -1.37
CA SER A 181 24.87 -12.11 -2.26
C SER A 181 24.69 -13.52 -1.70
N LEU A 182 24.40 -13.63 -0.40
CA LEU A 182 24.21 -14.89 0.30
C LEU A 182 22.72 -15.25 0.42
N ARG A 183 22.40 -16.53 0.54
CA ARG A 183 21.05 -17.04 0.81
C ARG A 183 20.96 -17.63 2.22
N GLY A 184 19.80 -17.44 2.84
CA GLY A 184 19.48 -17.92 4.20
C GLY A 184 19.73 -16.89 5.28
N LYS A 185 18.81 -16.81 6.26
CA LYS A 185 18.76 -15.78 7.31
C LYS A 185 20.10 -15.59 8.03
N LYS A 186 20.75 -16.68 8.44
CA LYS A 186 22.03 -16.64 9.17
C LYS A 186 23.15 -16.00 8.33
N LYS A 187 23.27 -16.36 7.05
CA LYS A 187 24.31 -15.83 6.16
C LYS A 187 24.04 -14.37 5.79
N VAL A 188 22.79 -14.04 5.47
CA VAL A 188 22.35 -12.66 5.20
C VAL A 188 22.58 -11.75 6.40
N GLN A 189 22.31 -12.23 7.62
CA GLN A 189 22.58 -11.49 8.86
C GLN A 189 24.08 -11.16 9.01
N GLY A 190 24.96 -12.13 8.77
CA GLY A 190 26.41 -11.90 8.82
C GLY A 190 26.88 -10.87 7.77
N GLN A 191 26.35 -10.96 6.55
CA GLN A 191 26.62 -9.97 5.50
C GLN A 191 26.15 -8.57 5.89
N TRP A 192 24.97 -8.46 6.50
CA TRP A 192 24.44 -7.18 7.00
C TRP A 192 25.32 -6.60 8.11
N GLN A 193 25.75 -7.42 9.08
CA GLN A 193 26.66 -7.00 10.14
C GLN A 193 28.00 -6.47 9.59
N LEU A 194 28.53 -7.10 8.54
CA LEU A 194 29.73 -6.63 7.86
C LEU A 194 29.51 -5.25 7.20
N TYR A 195 28.35 -5.02 6.57
CA TYR A 195 28.01 -3.71 5.99
C TYR A 195 27.93 -2.61 7.07
N CYS A 196 27.33 -2.92 8.21
CA CYS A 196 27.29 -2.02 9.35
C CYS A 196 28.69 -1.74 9.92
N LEU A 197 29.55 -2.75 9.99
CA LEU A 197 30.92 -2.59 10.47
C LEU A 197 31.71 -1.61 9.58
N VAL A 198 31.62 -1.75 8.26
CA VAL A 198 32.26 -0.84 7.30
C VAL A 198 31.80 0.60 7.51
N HIS A 199 30.49 0.81 7.75
CA HIS A 199 29.97 2.14 8.06
C HIS A 199 30.51 2.69 9.38
N ASN A 200 30.57 1.87 10.43
CA ASN A 200 31.04 2.29 11.75
C ASN A 200 32.53 2.65 11.74
N ILE A 201 33.37 1.84 11.06
CA ILE A 201 34.80 2.12 10.92
C ILE A 201 35.04 3.46 10.22
N GLU A 202 34.32 3.73 9.13
CA GLU A 202 34.39 5.03 8.44
C GLU A 202 33.96 6.20 9.34
N LYS A 203 32.91 6.01 10.14
CA LYS A 203 32.48 7.02 11.11
C LYS A 203 33.57 7.29 12.15
N LEU A 204 34.21 6.26 12.68
CA LEU A 204 35.31 6.39 13.64
C LEU A 204 36.54 7.06 13.01
N ALA A 205 36.91 6.71 11.78
CA ALA A 205 38.04 7.33 11.09
C ALA A 205 37.84 8.83 10.85
N ASN A 206 36.63 9.24 10.48
CA ASN A 206 36.33 10.64 10.14
C ASN A 206 36.01 11.52 11.35
N TYR A 207 35.43 10.95 12.42
CA TYR A 207 34.89 11.72 13.55
C TYR A 207 35.42 11.27 14.92
N GLY A 208 36.25 10.22 14.98
CA GLY A 208 36.75 9.67 16.25
C GLY A 208 37.62 10.65 17.03
N ASN A 209 38.43 11.47 16.34
CA ASN A 209 39.27 12.47 16.98
C ASN A 209 38.47 13.66 17.55
N LEU A 210 37.34 14.00 16.94
CA LEU A 210 36.44 15.06 17.41
C LEU A 210 35.70 14.69 18.71
N ALA A 211 35.60 13.39 19.03
CA ALA A 211 34.96 12.90 20.25
C ALA A 211 35.96 12.69 21.41
N ALA A 212 37.27 12.73 21.13
CA ALA A 212 38.34 12.55 22.11
C ALA A 212 38.97 13.89 22.58
N SER A 213 38.45 15.02 22.08
CA SER A 213 38.81 16.39 22.46
C SER A 213 37.68 17.00 23.29
#